data_AF-X8BE69-F1
#
_entry.id   AF-X8BE69-F1
#
_cell.length_a   1.000
_cell.length_b   1.000
_cell.length_c   1.000
_cell.angle_alpha   90.00
_cell.angle_beta   90.00
_cell.angle_gamma   90.00
#
_symmetry.space_group_name_H-M   'P 1'
#
loop_
_entity.id
_entity.type
_entity.pdbx_description
1 polymer ?
#
loop_
_entity_poly.entity_id
_entity_poly.type
_entity_poly.pdbx_seq_one_letter_code
_entity_poly.pdbx_strand_id
1 'polypeptide(L)' 'MRDGRIVTITINRPETRNALDMEHFRDLAHAWATFRDDANAWVAVITGVGRDFCIGPI' A
#
# COMPACT_ATOMS: atom_id res chain seq x y z
N MET A 1 -3.55 7.97 -1.06
CA MET A 1 -4.59 8.97 -1.45
C MET A 1 -5.82 8.77 -0.58
N ARG A 2 -6.67 9.79 -0.37
CA ARG A 2 -7.89 9.66 0.44
C ARG A 2 -9.09 10.24 -0.29
N ASP A 3 -10.20 9.52 -0.28
CA ASP A 3 -11.50 9.96 -0.79
C ASP A 3 -12.57 9.67 0.28
N GLY A 4 -13.10 10.72 0.90
CA GLY A 4 -13.97 10.59 2.06
C GLY A 4 -13.32 9.75 3.16
N ARG A 5 -13.90 8.59 3.46
CA ARG A 5 -13.42 7.62 4.47
C ARG A 5 -12.62 6.45 3.87
N ILE A 6 -12.31 6.51 2.58
CA ILE A 6 -11.54 5.51 1.86
C ILE A 6 -10.09 5.95 1.76
N VAL A 7 -9.17 5.05 2.12
CA VAL A 7 -7.72 5.27 2.04
C VAL A 7 -7.15 4.34 0.98
N THR A 8 -6.45 4.89 0.00
CA THR A 8 -5.72 4.10 -1.01
C THR A 8 -4.25 4.00 -0.64
N ILE A 9 -3.80 2.77 -0.40
CA ILE A 9 -2.41 2.38 -0.21
C ILE A 9 -1.88 1.90 -1.57
N THR A 10 -0.85 2.55 -2.08
CA THR A 10 -0.29 2.26 -3.40
C THR A 10 1.14 1.76 -3.28
N ILE A 11 1.40 0.55 -3.79
CA ILE A 11 2.76 0.04 -4.00
C ILE A 11 3.28 0.71 -5.26
N ASN A 12 4.32 1.52 -5.11
CA ASN A 12 4.88 2.33 -6.20
C ASN A 12 6.32 1.92 -6.50
N ARG A 13 6.47 0.72 -7.07
CA ARG A 13 7.75 0.20 -7.57
C ARG A 13 7.57 -0.44 -8.96
N PRO A 14 7.08 0.32 -9.95
CA PRO A 14 6.79 -0.24 -11.27
C PRO A 14 8.02 -0.87 -11.94
N GLU A 15 9.23 -0.40 -11.62
CA GLU A 15 10.50 -0.90 -12.12
C GLU A 15 10.82 -2.34 -11.68
N THR A 16 10.32 -2.77 -10.53
CA THR A 16 10.43 -4.16 -10.03
C THR A 16 9.10 -4.91 -10.10
N ARG A 17 8.12 -4.42 -10.89
CA ARG A 17 6.75 -4.96 -10.95
C ARG A 17 6.10 -5.04 -9.56
N ASN A 18 6.38 -4.05 -8.71
CA ASN A 18 5.87 -3.94 -7.35
C ASN A 18 6.34 -5.07 -6.41
N ALA A 19 7.53 -5.65 -6.64
CA ALA A 19 8.15 -6.57 -5.69
C ALA A 19 8.56 -5.86 -4.39
N LEU A 20 8.51 -6.57 -3.27
CA LEU A 20 8.78 -6.01 -1.94
C LEU A 20 10.04 -6.63 -1.31
N ASP A 21 10.93 -5.77 -0.83
CA ASP A 21 12.02 -6.13 0.07
C ASP A 21 11.65 -5.80 1.53
N MET A 22 12.58 -6.04 2.45
CA MET A 22 12.36 -5.80 3.88
C MET A 22 12.03 -4.34 4.23
N GLU A 23 12.56 -3.37 3.50
CA GLU A 23 12.24 -1.95 3.74
C GLU A 23 10.79 -1.68 3.35
N HIS A 24 10.36 -2.17 2.19
CA HIS A 24 9.01 -1.92 1.69
C HIS A 24 7.94 -2.73 2.44
N PHE A 25 8.29 -3.89 3.01
CA PHE A 25 7.41 -4.56 3.96
C PHE A 25 7.20 -3.72 5.24
N ARG A 26 8.22 -2.98 5.70
CA ARG A 26 8.08 -2.08 6.85
C ARG A 26 7.21 -0.87 6.50
N ASP A 27 7.38 -0.31 5.32
CA ASP A 27 6.54 0.79 4.85
C ASP A 27 5.08 0.36 4.71
N LEU A 28 4.83 -0.83 4.16
CA LEU A 28 3.50 -1.38 4.07
C LEU A 28 2.89 -1.61 5.46
N ALA A 29 3.67 -2.14 6.41
CA ALA A 29 3.23 -2.30 7.80
C ALA A 29 2.90 -0.95 8.47
N HIS A 30 3.71 0.09 8.24
CA HIS A 30 3.42 1.44 8.72
C HIS A 30 2.15 2.02 8.09
N ALA A 31 1.92 1.82 6.80
CA ALA A 31 0.69 2.24 6.13
C ALA A 31 -0.55 1.56 6.73
N TRP A 32 -0.46 0.27 7.03
CA TRP A 32 -1.53 -0.47 7.72
C TRP A 32 -1.78 0.04 9.14
N ALA A 33 -0.72 0.30 9.92
CA ALA A 33 -0.86 0.88 11.26
C ALA A 33 -1.52 2.27 11.20
N THR A 34 -1.10 3.10 10.23
CA THR A 34 -1.69 4.43 10.02
C THR A 34 -3.18 4.35 9.67
N PHE A 35 -3.57 3.41 8.81
CA PHE A 35 -4.99 3.17 8.49
C PHE A 35 -5.77 2.70 9.73
N ARG A 36 -5.24 1.73 10.48
CA ARG A 36 -5.88 1.17 11.68
C ARG A 36 -6.11 2.24 12.75
N ASP A 37 -5.16 3.15 12.92
CA ASP A 37 -5.18 4.13 14.01
C ASP A 37 -5.95 5.41 13.63
N ASP A 38 -6.43 5.53 12.38
CA ASP A 38 -7.26 6.64 11.91
C ASP A 38 -8.76 6.33 12.06
N ALA A 39 -9.40 6.94 13.07
CA ALA A 39 -10.82 6.77 13.35
C ALA A 39 -11.76 7.22 12.20
N ASN A 40 -11.26 8.02 11.25
CA ASN A 40 -12.01 8.46 10.07
C ASN A 40 -11.72 7.58 8.84
N ALA A 41 -10.87 6.56 8.94
CA ALA A 41 -10.56 5.63 7.86
C ALA A 41 -11.40 4.35 8.02
N TRP A 42 -12.24 4.06 7.04
CA TRP A 42 -13.19 2.96 7.12
C TRP A 42 -12.86 1.83 6.15
N VAL A 43 -12.34 2.18 4.98
CA VAL A 43 -12.01 1.21 3.92
C VAL A 43 -10.61 1.49 3.41
N ALA A 44 -9.78 0.47 3.37
CA ALA A 44 -8.48 0.51 2.70
C ALA A 44 -8.59 -0.16 1.33
N VAL A 45 -8.11 0.51 0.28
CA VAL A 45 -7.85 -0.09 -1.03
C VAL A 45 -6.35 -0.21 -1.18
N ILE A 46 -5.84 -1.42 -1.36
CA ILE A 46 -4.44 -1.65 -1.69
C ILE A 46 -4.33 -1.93 -3.19
N THR A 47 -3.37 -1.28 -3.86
CA THR A 47 -3.13 -1.44 -5.30
C THR A 47 -1.66 -1.20 -5.66
N GLY A 48 -1.26 -1.55 -6.87
CA GLY A 48 0.07 -1.30 -7.43
C GLY A 48 0.04 -0.28 -8.57
N VAL A 49 1.12 0.48 -8.76
CA VAL A 49 1.29 1.33 -9.94
C VAL A 49 1.52 0.48 -11.19
N GLY A 50 0.91 0.87 -12.31
CA GLY A 50 1.09 0.20 -13.59
C GLY A 50 0.16 -1.00 -13.74
N ARG A 51 0.65 -2.05 -14.40
CA ARG A 51 -0.16 -3.23 -14.77
C ARG A 51 -0.21 -4.31 -13.68
N ASP A 52 0.82 -4.39 -12.86
CA ASP A 52 1.03 -5.48 -11.91
C ASP A 52 0.63 -4.99 -10.51
N PHE A 53 -0.09 -5.80 -9.73
CA PHE A 53 -0.39 -5.47 -8.33
C PHE A 53 0.89 -5.53 -7.47
N CYS A 54 1.46 -6.72 -7.33
CA CYS A 54 2.69 -7.04 -6.62
C CYS A 54 3.09 -8.46 -7.03
N ILE A 55 4.37 -8.69 -7.34
CA ILE A 55 4.88 -10.02 -7.72
C ILE A 55 5.43 -10.83 -6.52
N GLY A 56 5.29 -10.31 -5.30
CA GLY A 56 5.76 -10.96 -4.07
C GLY A 56 7.12 -10.43 -3.61
N PRO A 57 7.80 -11.16 -2.72
CA PRO A 57 9.13 -10.78 -2.23
C PRO A 57 10.19 -10.87 -3.34
N ILE A 58 11.15 -9.95 -3.31
CA ILE A 58 12.38 -10.01 -4.12
C ILE A 58 13.52 -10.70 -3.37
#